data_AF-A0A7V4L8Q0-F1
#
_entry.id   AF-A0A7V4L8Q0-F1
#
_cell.length_a   1.000
_cell.length_b   1.000
_cell.length_c   1.000
_cell.angle_alpha   90.00
_cell.angle_beta   90.00
_cell.angle_gamma   90.00
#
_symmetry.space_group_name_H-M   'P 1'
#
loop_
_entity.id
_entity.type
_entity.pdbx_description
1 polymer ?
#
loop_
_entity_poly.entity_id
_entity_poly.type
_entity_poly.pdbx_seq_one_letter_code
_entity_poly.pdbx_strand_id
1 'polypeptide(L)'
;MTTILCRYGEIFLKGGNRHVFLRALFDNIRASLRGLPDVKITTPHGRVLVTVPDEHRNEACRRLERVFGLVSFSPATTVAPEIDAICAAAVAEAQTALARDPTLRRSFKIEPHRSDKSFPLRSHEIACRVGDAVCLATGLPVDVHEPSLRVGVEISPQGTRVFAERRQAPGGLPVGVSGRALLLLSGGIDSPVAGWLAAKRGVAQEALTFHSPPFTGEKARDKVISLARLLARWGAISALWIAHFTDAQKRLREA
;
A
#
# COMPACT_ATOMS: atom_id res chain seq x y z
N MET A 1 -4.12 -3.89 18.98
CA MET A 1 -3.84 -2.78 18.05
C MET A 1 -2.67 -3.21 17.18
N THR A 2 -2.83 -3.20 15.87
CA THR A 2 -1.80 -3.62 14.92
C THR A 2 -1.19 -2.39 14.28
N THR A 3 0.14 -2.35 14.15
CA THR A 3 0.84 -1.32 13.39
C THR A 3 1.27 -1.85 12.04
N ILE A 4 0.96 -1.13 10.97
CA ILE A 4 1.36 -1.44 9.60
C ILE A 4 2.46 -0.47 9.20
N LEU A 5 3.63 -1.02 8.92
CA LEU A 5 4.79 -0.28 8.43
C LEU A 5 4.69 -0.15 6.90
N CYS A 6 4.45 1.06 6.42
CA CYS A 6 4.31 1.38 5.01
C CYS A 6 5.60 1.98 4.45
N ARG A 7 6.06 1.41 3.33
CA ARG A 7 7.27 1.79 2.60
C ARG A 7 6.86 2.36 1.24
N TYR A 8 7.36 3.53 0.93
CA TYR A 8 7.19 4.18 -0.38
C TYR A 8 8.52 4.16 -1.14
N GLY A 9 8.44 4.27 -2.47
CA GLY A 9 9.61 4.19 -3.34
C GLY A 9 10.51 5.42 -3.23
N GLU A 10 11.70 5.35 -3.84
CA GLU A 10 12.55 6.52 -4.05
C GLU A 10 11.81 7.51 -4.95
N ILE A 11 11.07 8.41 -4.33
CA ILE A 11 10.53 9.58 -4.98
C ILE A 11 11.78 10.32 -5.49
N PHE A 12 11.97 10.41 -6.81
CA PHE A 12 13.10 11.09 -7.44
C PHE A 12 13.11 12.57 -7.02
N LEU A 13 13.75 12.88 -5.89
CA LEU A 13 13.67 14.20 -5.27
C LEU A 13 14.90 15.04 -5.60
N LYS A 14 15.12 15.24 -6.90
CA LYS A 14 15.83 16.44 -7.36
C LYS A 14 14.87 17.62 -7.18
N GLY A 15 15.29 18.66 -6.43
CA GLY A 15 14.58 19.94 -6.39
C GLY A 15 13.61 20.22 -5.22
N GLY A 16 13.66 19.47 -4.10
CA GLY A 16 13.02 19.91 -2.84
C GLY A 16 11.52 19.61 -2.66
N ASN A 17 10.86 18.96 -3.63
CA ASN A 17 9.41 18.69 -3.58
C ASN A 17 8.98 17.56 -2.63
N ARG A 18 9.86 17.08 -1.75
CA ARG A 18 9.63 15.89 -0.90
C ARG A 18 8.37 16.01 -0.07
N HIS A 19 8.18 17.18 0.53
CA HIS A 19 7.05 17.47 1.40
C HIS A 19 5.71 17.38 0.65
N VAL A 20 5.66 17.78 -0.63
CA VAL A 20 4.46 17.68 -1.49
C VAL A 20 4.09 16.22 -1.72
N PHE A 21 5.05 15.39 -2.13
CA PHE A 21 4.81 13.97 -2.37
C PHE A 21 4.36 13.23 -1.11
N LEU A 22 5.04 13.49 0.01
CA LEU A 22 4.68 12.87 1.28
C LEU A 22 3.28 13.29 1.72
N ARG A 23 2.95 14.59 1.65
CA ARG A 23 1.61 15.10 1.98
C ARG A 23 0.52 14.40 1.15
N ALA A 24 0.69 14.35 -0.17
CA ALA A 24 -0.24 13.66 -1.06
C ALA A 24 -0.38 12.16 -0.72
N LEU A 25 0.73 11.48 -0.44
CA LEU A 25 0.70 10.08 0.00
C LEU A 25 -0.10 9.90 1.29
N PHE A 26 0.10 10.78 2.29
CA PHE A 26 -0.64 10.71 3.55
C PHE A 26 -2.13 10.94 3.35
N ASP A 27 -2.50 11.92 2.54
CA ASP A 27 -3.90 12.21 2.26
C ASP A 27 -4.57 11.06 1.49
N ASN A 28 -3.84 10.42 0.58
CA ASN A 28 -4.31 9.22 -0.13
C ASN A 28 -4.46 8.00 0.80
N ILE A 29 -3.54 7.79 1.75
CA ILE A 29 -3.67 6.74 2.78
C ILE A 29 -4.87 7.02 3.70
N ARG A 30 -5.06 8.27 4.14
CA ARG A 30 -6.23 8.66 4.93
C ARG A 30 -7.52 8.43 4.18
N ALA A 31 -7.56 8.79 2.89
CA ALA A 31 -8.73 8.60 2.05
C ALA A 31 -9.06 7.11 1.88
N SER A 32 -8.06 6.26 1.64
CA SER A 32 -8.29 4.82 1.48
C SER A 32 -8.80 4.17 2.78
N LEU A 33 -8.34 4.62 3.94
CA LEU A 33 -8.74 4.08 5.24
C LEU A 33 -10.00 4.74 5.84
N ARG A 34 -10.61 5.70 5.12
CA ARG A 34 -11.82 6.39 5.60
C ARG A 34 -12.93 5.39 5.94
N GLY A 35 -13.58 5.62 7.09
CA GLY A 35 -14.66 4.78 7.60
C GLY A 35 -14.21 3.59 8.45
N LEU A 36 -12.90 3.34 8.59
CA LEU A 36 -12.40 2.45 9.63
C LEU A 36 -12.27 3.23 10.96
N PRO A 37 -12.72 2.67 12.10
CA PRO A 37 -12.59 3.32 13.40
C PRO A 37 -11.14 3.32 13.89
N ASP A 38 -10.81 4.32 14.72
CA ASP A 38 -9.55 4.43 15.48
C ASP A 38 -8.24 4.31 14.68
N VAL A 39 -8.27 4.71 13.41
CA VAL A 39 -7.07 4.74 12.55
C VAL A 39 -6.14 5.87 12.97
N LYS A 40 -4.89 5.55 13.29
CA LYS A 40 -3.82 6.53 13.56
C LYS A 40 -2.73 6.42 12.50
N ILE A 41 -2.37 7.54 11.88
CA ILE A 41 -1.31 7.60 10.86
C ILE A 41 -0.20 8.53 11.37
N THR A 42 1.01 8.01 11.51
CA THR A 42 2.18 8.76 11.97
C THR A 42 3.35 8.60 11.01
N THR A 43 4.27 9.58 11.02
CA THR A 43 5.26 9.73 9.95
C THR A 43 6.69 9.93 10.46
N PRO A 44 7.18 9.12 11.41
CA PRO A 44 8.46 9.38 12.05
C PRO A 44 9.63 9.17 11.10
N HIS A 45 10.54 10.15 11.01
CA HIS A 45 11.77 10.10 10.20
C HIS A 45 11.57 9.62 8.75
N GLY A 46 10.40 9.89 8.17
CA GLY A 46 10.07 9.47 6.81
C GLY A 46 9.62 8.01 6.68
N ARG A 47 9.30 7.30 7.76
CA ARG A 47 8.49 6.06 7.69
C ARG A 47 7.02 6.42 7.82
N VAL A 48 6.14 5.64 7.20
CA VAL A 48 4.69 5.81 7.38
C VAL A 48 4.18 4.64 8.19
N LEU A 49 3.56 4.94 9.33
CA LEU A 49 3.00 3.96 10.24
C LEU A 49 1.50 4.15 10.31
N VAL A 50 0.75 3.08 10.08
CA VAL A 50 -0.70 3.05 10.19
C VAL A 50 -1.07 2.10 11.32
N THR A 51 -1.65 2.61 12.40
CA THR A 51 -2.14 1.79 13.51
C THR A 51 -3.65 1.67 13.42
N VAL A 52 -4.15 0.44 13.52
CA VAL A 52 -5.58 0.09 13.46
C VAL A 52 -5.94 -0.95 14.53
N PRO A 53 -7.22 -1.05 14.94
CA PRO A 53 -7.69 -2.20 15.71
C PRO A 53 -7.43 -3.53 14.99
N ASP A 54 -7.17 -4.59 15.75
CA ASP A 54 -6.70 -5.88 15.18
C ASP A 54 -7.74 -6.52 14.26
N GLU A 55 -9.03 -6.35 14.56
CA GLU A 55 -10.17 -6.76 13.74
C GLU A 55 -10.20 -6.08 12.35
N HIS A 56 -9.64 -4.88 12.23
CA HIS A 56 -9.57 -4.13 10.99
C HIS A 56 -8.24 -4.31 10.23
N ARG A 57 -7.28 -5.05 10.79
CA ARG A 57 -5.96 -5.28 10.18
C ARG A 57 -6.05 -5.73 8.72
N ASN A 58 -6.84 -6.78 8.46
CA ASN A 58 -6.93 -7.37 7.13
C ASN A 58 -7.59 -6.40 6.13
N GLU A 59 -8.61 -5.66 6.57
CA GLU A 59 -9.26 -4.66 5.72
C GLU A 59 -8.34 -3.48 5.41
N ALA A 60 -7.64 -2.96 6.43
CA ALA A 60 -6.64 -1.91 6.23
C ALA A 60 -5.56 -2.35 5.22
N CYS A 61 -5.04 -3.57 5.35
CA CYS A 61 -4.08 -4.13 4.38
C CYS A 61 -4.65 -4.14 2.95
N ARG A 62 -5.86 -4.68 2.75
CA ARG A 62 -6.52 -4.73 1.43
C ARG A 62 -6.71 -3.35 0.80
N ARG A 63 -6.91 -2.31 1.61
CA ARG A 63 -7.04 -0.94 1.12
C ARG A 63 -5.69 -0.30 0.79
N LEU A 64 -4.66 -0.56 1.61
CA LEU A 64 -3.29 -0.10 1.38
C LEU A 64 -2.67 -0.71 0.11
N GLU A 65 -3.07 -1.92 -0.29
CA GLU A 65 -2.67 -2.56 -1.57
C GLU A 65 -3.06 -1.77 -2.82
N ARG A 66 -3.95 -0.76 -2.68
CA ARG A 66 -4.44 0.05 -3.80
C ARG A 66 -3.92 1.49 -3.78
N VAL A 67 -3.03 1.83 -2.84
CA VAL A 67 -2.52 3.20 -2.71
C VAL A 67 -1.26 3.38 -3.57
N PHE A 68 -1.38 4.18 -4.63
CA PHE A 68 -0.23 4.59 -5.43
C PHE A 68 0.78 5.41 -4.62
N GLY A 69 2.05 5.18 -4.87
CA GLY A 69 3.18 5.70 -4.09
C GLY A 69 3.71 4.73 -3.03
N LEU A 70 2.89 3.79 -2.53
CA LEU A 70 3.39 2.71 -1.68
C LEU A 70 4.04 1.61 -2.53
N VAL A 71 5.23 1.18 -2.13
CA VAL A 71 5.95 0.06 -2.76
C VAL A 71 5.68 -1.23 -2.01
N SER A 72 5.68 -1.19 -0.68
CA SER A 72 5.31 -2.34 0.13
C SER A 72 4.83 -1.90 1.50
N PHE A 73 4.19 -2.81 2.21
CA PHE A 73 3.88 -2.61 3.62
C PHE A 73 3.90 -3.93 4.39
N SER A 74 4.07 -3.83 5.69
CA SER A 74 4.20 -4.97 6.59
C SER A 74 3.35 -4.74 7.83
N PRO A 75 2.29 -5.55 8.07
CA PRO A 75 1.72 -5.66 9.41
C PRO A 75 2.82 -6.11 10.37
N ALA A 76 2.95 -5.42 11.50
CA ALA A 76 4.03 -5.63 12.43
C ALA A 76 3.52 -5.64 13.86
N THR A 77 4.10 -6.54 14.65
CA THR A 77 3.93 -6.59 16.09
C THR A 77 4.85 -5.54 16.73
N THR A 78 4.29 -4.68 17.58
CA THR A 78 5.07 -3.69 18.34
C THR A 78 5.45 -4.28 19.68
N VAL A 79 6.73 -4.21 20.04
CA VAL A 79 7.29 -4.79 21.27
C VAL A 79 8.16 -3.79 22.02
N ALA A 80 8.43 -4.10 23.29
CA ALA A 80 9.44 -3.40 24.06
C ALA A 80 10.81 -3.46 23.37
N PRO A 81 11.67 -2.43 23.50
CA PRO A 81 13.02 -2.42 22.96
C PRO A 81 13.95 -3.30 23.82
N GLU A 82 13.63 -4.58 23.91
CA GLU A 82 14.38 -5.59 24.66
C GLU A 82 14.60 -6.81 23.77
N ILE A 83 15.80 -7.38 23.79
CA ILE A 83 16.16 -8.45 22.86
C ILE A 83 15.25 -9.68 23.01
N ASP A 84 14.86 -10.03 24.24
CA ASP A 84 14.01 -11.20 24.48
C ASP A 84 12.59 -10.99 23.94
N ALA A 85 12.02 -9.79 24.09
CA ALA A 85 10.73 -9.43 23.51
C ALA A 85 10.78 -9.45 21.97
N ILE A 86 11.88 -8.99 21.37
CA ILE A 86 12.11 -9.05 19.93
C ILE A 86 12.19 -10.50 19.45
N CYS A 87 12.94 -11.36 20.14
CA CYS A 87 13.07 -12.78 19.82
C CYS A 87 11.70 -13.48 19.86
N ALA A 88 10.93 -13.27 20.93
CA ALA A 88 9.60 -13.85 21.08
C ALA A 88 8.65 -13.43 19.94
N ALA A 89 8.62 -12.14 19.60
CA ALA A 89 7.81 -11.65 18.48
C ALA A 89 8.29 -12.17 17.12
N ALA A 90 9.60 -12.28 16.91
CA ALA A 90 10.17 -12.82 15.67
C ALA A 90 9.77 -14.28 15.45
N VAL A 91 9.79 -15.09 16.51
CA VAL A 91 9.33 -16.48 16.47
C VAL A 91 7.83 -16.54 16.13
N ALA A 92 7.00 -15.74 16.80
CA ALA A 92 5.55 -15.72 16.54
C ALA A 92 5.21 -15.26 15.11
N GLU A 93 5.87 -14.21 14.62
CA GLU A 93 5.71 -13.70 13.24
C GLU A 93 6.17 -14.75 12.21
N ALA A 94 7.32 -15.39 12.43
CA ALA A 94 7.81 -16.45 11.57
C ALA A 94 6.85 -17.64 11.52
N GLN A 95 6.41 -18.15 12.67
CA GLN A 95 5.46 -19.27 12.74
C GLN A 95 4.13 -18.92 12.05
N THR A 96 3.62 -17.71 12.26
CA THR A 96 2.41 -17.22 11.60
C THR A 96 2.57 -17.18 10.08
N ALA A 97 3.71 -16.69 9.58
CA ALA A 97 4.01 -16.67 8.15
C ALA A 97 4.10 -18.09 7.56
N LEU A 98 4.82 -18.99 8.23
CA LEU A 98 4.95 -20.40 7.81
C LEU A 98 3.60 -21.15 7.84
N ALA A 99 2.73 -20.85 8.80
CA ALA A 99 1.39 -21.44 8.87
C ALA A 99 0.50 -21.00 7.70
N ARG A 100 0.66 -19.75 7.24
CA ARG A 100 -0.10 -19.20 6.09
C ARG A 100 0.42 -19.69 4.74
N ASP A 101 1.73 -19.85 4.61
CA ASP A 101 2.36 -20.26 3.36
C ASP A 101 3.44 -21.33 3.62
N PRO A 102 3.10 -22.62 3.42
CA PRO A 102 4.05 -23.70 3.57
C PRO A 102 5.26 -23.64 2.64
N THR A 103 5.18 -22.91 1.53
CA THR A 103 6.31 -22.79 0.59
C THR A 103 7.51 -22.03 1.17
N LEU A 104 7.28 -21.26 2.24
CA LEU A 104 8.30 -20.52 3.00
C LEU A 104 9.14 -21.42 3.94
N ARG A 105 8.80 -22.71 4.10
CA ARG A 105 9.54 -23.66 4.96
C ARG A 105 10.80 -24.20 4.28
N ARG A 106 11.70 -23.32 3.83
CA ARG A 106 12.99 -23.74 3.24
C ARG A 106 14.19 -23.13 3.95
N SER A 107 14.18 -21.82 4.09
CA SER A 107 15.25 -21.04 4.70
C SER A 107 14.73 -19.69 5.19
N PHE A 108 15.46 -19.05 6.10
CA PHE A 108 15.10 -17.72 6.56
C PHE A 108 16.29 -16.78 6.73
N LYS A 109 15.98 -15.48 6.83
CA LYS A 109 16.93 -14.42 7.16
C LYS A 109 16.31 -13.39 8.10
N ILE A 110 17.08 -12.94 9.07
CA ILE A 110 16.73 -11.77 9.89
C ILE A 110 17.26 -10.49 9.23
N GLU A 111 16.39 -9.50 9.08
CA GLU A 111 16.71 -8.18 8.51
C GLU A 111 16.53 -7.08 9.56
N PRO A 112 17.54 -6.84 10.42
CA PRO A 112 17.47 -5.79 11.41
C PRO A 112 17.77 -4.42 10.79
N HIS A 113 16.86 -3.47 10.97
CA HIS A 113 17.02 -2.08 10.63
C HIS A 113 17.00 -1.23 11.90
N ARG A 114 18.14 -0.60 12.20
CA ARG A 114 18.34 0.16 13.44
C ARG A 114 18.55 1.64 13.14
N SER A 115 17.48 2.42 13.30
CA SER A 115 17.52 3.88 13.24
C SER A 115 17.89 4.48 14.61
N ASP A 116 17.44 3.86 15.70
CA ASP A 116 17.87 4.25 17.05
C ASP A 116 19.24 3.66 17.39
N LYS A 117 20.25 4.52 17.47
CA LYS A 117 21.62 4.09 17.77
C LYS A 117 21.88 3.86 19.26
N SER A 118 20.95 4.23 20.14
CA SER A 118 21.04 4.03 21.58
C SER A 118 20.82 2.58 22.02
N PHE A 119 20.15 1.77 21.19
CA PHE A 119 19.93 0.35 21.46
C PHE A 119 21.28 -0.39 21.64
N PRO A 120 21.46 -1.18 22.73
CA PRO A 120 22.78 -1.73 23.11
C PRO A 120 23.44 -2.64 22.07
N LEU A 121 22.63 -3.42 21.35
CA LEU A 121 23.12 -4.39 20.37
C LEU A 121 23.22 -3.78 18.97
N ARG A 122 24.28 -4.13 18.24
CA ARG A 122 24.44 -3.80 16.83
C ARG A 122 23.54 -4.69 15.98
N SER A 123 23.29 -4.25 14.74
CA SER A 123 22.43 -4.97 13.79
C SER A 123 22.87 -6.43 13.58
N HIS A 124 24.18 -6.71 13.53
CA HIS A 124 24.67 -8.07 13.39
C HIS A 124 24.35 -8.94 14.62
N GLU A 125 24.55 -8.41 15.83
CA GLU A 125 24.26 -9.11 17.09
C GLU A 125 22.76 -9.40 17.22
N ILE A 126 21.90 -8.45 16.82
CA ILE A 126 20.45 -8.65 16.75
C ILE A 126 20.11 -9.77 15.76
N ALA A 127 20.72 -9.75 14.56
CA ALA A 127 20.48 -10.80 13.56
C ALA A 127 20.84 -12.20 14.09
N CYS A 128 21.97 -12.34 14.79
CA CYS A 128 22.38 -13.60 15.39
C CYS A 128 21.41 -14.05 16.48
N ARG A 129 21.13 -13.20 17.48
CA ARG A 129 20.27 -13.55 18.64
C ARG A 129 18.85 -13.91 18.22
N VAL A 130 18.26 -13.11 17.33
CA VAL A 130 16.93 -13.37 16.80
C VAL A 130 16.95 -14.56 15.85
N GLY A 131 18.04 -14.73 15.10
CA GLY A 131 18.25 -15.87 14.21
C GLY A 131 18.28 -17.19 14.96
N ASP A 132 19.03 -17.26 16.06
CA ASP A 132 19.10 -18.46 16.92
C ASP A 132 17.71 -18.84 17.46
N ALA A 133 16.95 -17.86 17.94
CA ALA A 133 15.60 -18.08 18.45
C ALA A 133 14.64 -18.61 17.37
N VAL A 134 14.65 -18.01 16.18
CA VAL A 134 13.81 -18.43 15.05
C VAL A 134 14.24 -19.81 14.53
N CYS A 135 15.55 -20.07 14.43
CA CYS A 135 16.11 -21.35 14.02
C CYS A 135 15.66 -22.46 14.98
N LEU A 136 15.82 -22.26 16.29
CA LEU A 136 15.41 -23.23 17.32
C LEU A 136 13.91 -23.52 17.26
N ALA A 137 13.08 -22.50 17.06
CA ALA A 137 11.62 -22.64 17.09
C ALA A 137 11.02 -23.17 15.77
N THR A 138 11.72 -23.05 14.64
CA THR A 138 11.19 -23.43 13.31
C THR A 138 11.93 -24.59 12.65
N GLY A 139 13.16 -24.89 13.10
CA GLY A 139 14.05 -25.87 12.49
C GLY A 139 14.58 -25.47 11.10
N LEU A 140 14.32 -24.24 10.64
CA LEU A 140 14.74 -23.79 9.32
C LEU A 140 16.22 -23.37 9.32
N PRO A 141 16.98 -23.67 8.25
CA PRO A 141 18.33 -23.15 8.09
C PRO A 141 18.34 -21.65 7.74
N VAL A 142 19.43 -20.97 8.07
CA VAL A 142 19.66 -19.57 7.68
C VAL A 142 20.21 -19.51 6.25
N ASP A 143 19.62 -18.67 5.41
CA ASP A 143 20.16 -18.32 4.09
C ASP A 143 20.18 -16.79 3.94
N VAL A 144 21.38 -16.22 3.86
CA VAL A 144 21.54 -14.75 3.79
C VAL A 144 21.42 -14.20 2.37
N HIS A 145 21.45 -15.07 1.34
CA HIS A 145 21.42 -14.70 -0.07
C HIS A 145 20.01 -14.81 -0.64
N GLU A 146 19.40 -15.99 -0.55
CA GLU A 146 18.09 -16.31 -1.13
C GLU A 146 17.12 -16.89 -0.09
N PRO A 147 16.81 -16.16 1.00
CA PRO A 147 15.89 -16.64 2.01
C PRO A 147 14.47 -16.74 1.46
N SER A 148 13.81 -17.87 1.74
CA SER A 148 12.38 -18.00 1.49
C SER A 148 11.54 -17.15 2.45
N LEU A 149 11.93 -17.08 3.73
CA LEU A 149 11.28 -16.25 4.75
C LEU A 149 12.20 -15.10 5.18
N ARG A 150 11.66 -13.87 5.22
CA ARG A 150 12.39 -12.71 5.75
C ARG A 150 11.67 -12.18 6.98
N VAL A 151 12.37 -12.14 8.11
CA VAL A 151 11.85 -11.55 9.35
C VAL A 151 12.54 -10.21 9.55
N GLY A 152 11.79 -9.12 9.43
CA GLY A 152 12.28 -7.78 9.65
C GLY A 152 12.16 -7.35 11.11
N VAL A 153 13.20 -6.70 11.62
CA VAL A 153 13.23 -6.11 12.96
C VAL A 153 13.55 -4.63 12.80
N GLU A 154 12.58 -3.75 13.01
CA GLU A 154 12.80 -2.30 12.98
C GLU A 154 12.89 -1.75 14.39
N ILE A 155 14.06 -1.21 14.75
CA ILE A 155 14.30 -0.53 16.02
C ILE A 155 14.43 0.96 15.75
N SER A 156 13.52 1.74 16.33
CA SER A 156 13.42 3.18 16.14
C SER A 156 13.09 3.87 17.45
N PRO A 157 13.35 5.19 17.58
CA PRO A 157 12.94 5.94 18.76
C PRO A 157 11.42 5.91 19.01
N GLN A 158 10.63 5.63 17.96
CA GLN A 158 9.18 5.53 18.02
C GLN A 158 8.68 4.11 18.32
N GLY A 159 9.58 3.21 18.71
CA GLY A 159 9.26 1.85 19.11
C GLY A 159 9.92 0.79 18.23
N THR A 160 9.87 -0.44 18.74
CA THR A 160 10.43 -1.63 18.10
C THR A 160 9.32 -2.45 17.46
N ARG A 161 9.53 -2.87 16.21
CA ARG A 161 8.53 -3.57 15.40
C ARG A 161 9.14 -4.80 14.76
N VAL A 162 8.41 -5.91 14.80
CA VAL A 162 8.82 -7.17 14.18
C VAL A 162 7.73 -7.60 13.19
N PHE A 163 8.13 -8.06 12.01
CA PHE A 163 7.21 -8.50 10.97
C PHE A 163 7.86 -9.58 10.10
N ALA A 164 7.07 -10.56 9.69
CA ALA A 164 7.48 -11.56 8.69
C ALA A 164 6.75 -11.37 7.34
N GLU A 165 5.57 -10.74 7.37
CA GLU A 165 4.76 -10.48 6.19
C GLU A 165 5.20 -9.19 5.48
N ARG A 166 5.43 -9.26 4.16
CA ARG A 166 5.68 -8.09 3.32
C ARG A 166 4.80 -8.14 2.08
N ARG A 167 3.77 -7.30 2.06
CA ARG A 167 2.85 -7.18 0.93
C ARG A 167 3.36 -6.13 -0.03
N GLN A 168 3.30 -6.46 -1.32
CA GLN A 168 3.60 -5.51 -2.38
C GLN A 168 2.44 -4.55 -2.57
N ALA A 169 2.77 -3.31 -2.86
CA ALA A 169 1.84 -2.25 -3.19
C ALA A 169 2.19 -1.73 -4.61
N PRO A 170 1.33 -0.93 -5.26
CA PRO A 170 1.43 -0.73 -6.71
C PRO A 170 2.64 0.10 -7.16
N GLY A 171 3.36 0.71 -6.22
CA GLY A 171 4.42 1.67 -6.51
C GLY A 171 3.86 2.91 -7.20
N GLY A 172 4.63 3.47 -8.12
CA GLY A 172 4.24 4.69 -8.84
C GLY A 172 4.34 5.94 -7.97
N LEU A 173 3.57 6.96 -8.33
CA LEU A 173 3.52 8.25 -7.64
C LEU A 173 2.18 8.43 -6.92
N PRO A 174 2.14 9.09 -5.75
CA PRO A 174 0.89 9.45 -5.09
C PRO A 174 -0.02 10.25 -6.03
N VAL A 175 -1.28 9.86 -6.15
CA VAL A 175 -2.27 10.60 -6.96
C VAL A 175 -2.36 12.06 -6.48
N GLY A 176 -2.33 13.00 -7.42
CA GLY A 176 -2.40 14.45 -7.19
C GLY A 176 -1.06 15.18 -7.34
N VAL A 177 0.07 14.47 -7.36
CA VAL A 177 1.40 15.10 -7.48
C VAL A 177 1.77 15.48 -8.93
N SER A 178 1.08 14.91 -9.91
CA SER A 178 1.35 15.12 -11.35
C SER A 178 0.23 15.90 -12.05
N GLY A 179 -0.48 16.76 -11.31
CA GLY A 179 -1.56 17.59 -11.84
C GLY A 179 -2.90 16.87 -11.95
N ARG A 180 -3.80 17.45 -12.76
CA ARG A 180 -5.19 17.00 -12.94
C ARG A 180 -5.52 16.80 -14.41
N ALA A 181 -6.36 15.81 -14.70
CA ALA A 181 -6.85 15.54 -16.06
C ALA A 181 -8.31 15.10 -16.05
N LEU A 182 -8.97 15.20 -17.21
CA LEU A 182 -10.29 14.61 -17.43
C LEU A 182 -10.12 13.28 -18.18
N LEU A 183 -10.62 12.19 -17.59
CA LEU A 183 -10.62 10.87 -18.20
C LEU A 183 -11.89 10.69 -19.02
N LEU A 184 -11.75 10.54 -20.34
CA LEU A 184 -12.85 10.10 -21.19
C LEU A 184 -13.11 8.61 -20.95
N LEU A 185 -14.09 8.31 -20.10
CA LEU A 185 -14.42 6.97 -19.68
C LEU A 185 -15.54 6.40 -20.55
N SER A 186 -15.26 5.28 -21.21
CA SER A 186 -16.20 4.53 -22.04
C SER A 186 -16.53 3.19 -21.40
N GLY A 187 -17.53 2.49 -21.93
CA GLY A 187 -17.84 1.11 -21.54
C GLY A 187 -16.83 0.08 -22.08
N GLY A 188 -15.75 0.51 -22.74
CA GLY A 188 -14.67 -0.35 -23.24
C GLY A 188 -13.68 -0.75 -22.15
N ILE A 189 -12.67 -1.53 -22.53
CA ILE A 189 -11.61 -2.01 -21.60
C ILE A 189 -10.47 -0.99 -21.51
N ASP A 190 -10.24 -0.20 -22.56
CA ASP A 190 -9.02 0.61 -22.69
C ASP A 190 -9.05 1.86 -21.81
N SER A 191 -10.15 2.61 -21.83
CA SER A 191 -10.28 3.85 -21.07
C SER A 191 -10.11 3.68 -19.55
N PRO A 192 -10.67 2.65 -18.87
CA PRO A 192 -10.37 2.45 -17.45
C PRO A 192 -8.92 2.06 -17.20
N VAL A 193 -8.28 1.29 -18.08
CA VAL A 193 -6.85 0.95 -17.94
C VAL A 193 -5.98 2.20 -18.12
N ALA A 194 -6.29 3.04 -19.11
CA ALA A 194 -5.63 4.33 -19.30
C ALA A 194 -5.75 5.21 -18.04
N GLY A 195 -6.96 5.29 -17.46
CA GLY A 195 -7.19 6.00 -16.20
C GLY A 195 -6.36 5.44 -15.04
N TRP A 196 -6.28 4.13 -14.89
CA TRP A 196 -5.48 3.49 -13.84
C TRP A 196 -3.97 3.77 -14.03
N LEU A 197 -3.46 3.69 -15.26
CA LEU A 197 -2.06 3.97 -15.58
C LEU A 197 -1.70 5.43 -15.34
N ALA A 198 -2.58 6.37 -15.70
CA ALA A 198 -2.41 7.80 -15.42
C ALA A 198 -2.36 8.08 -13.91
N ALA A 199 -3.27 7.47 -13.15
CA ALA A 199 -3.29 7.56 -11.68
C ALA A 199 -2.01 6.99 -11.04
N LYS A 200 -1.48 5.87 -11.56
CA LYS A 200 -0.19 5.31 -11.13
C LYS A 200 0.98 6.28 -11.33
N ARG A 201 0.87 7.18 -12.31
CA ARG A 201 1.83 8.28 -12.55
C ARG A 201 1.52 9.54 -11.76
N GLY A 202 0.61 9.49 -10.80
CA GLY A 202 0.30 10.60 -9.88
C GLY A 202 -0.71 11.61 -10.42
N VAL A 203 -1.38 11.34 -11.55
CA VAL A 203 -2.38 12.24 -12.12
C VAL A 203 -3.72 12.06 -11.40
N ALA A 204 -4.27 13.12 -10.82
CA ALA A 204 -5.62 13.12 -10.30
C ALA A 204 -6.63 13.29 -11.44
N GLN A 205 -7.75 12.56 -11.41
CA GLN A 205 -8.69 12.55 -12.52
C GLN A 205 -10.14 12.71 -12.08
N GLU A 206 -10.92 13.32 -12.96
CA GLU A 206 -12.38 13.17 -12.97
C GLU A 206 -12.76 12.44 -14.25
N ALA A 207 -13.75 11.54 -14.19
CA ALA A 207 -14.21 10.82 -15.37
C ALA A 207 -15.35 11.56 -16.04
N LEU A 208 -15.34 11.64 -17.37
CA LEU A 208 -16.45 12.09 -18.20
C LEU A 208 -16.85 10.95 -19.14
N THR A 209 -18.15 10.65 -19.18
CA THR A 209 -18.73 9.75 -20.17
C THR A 209 -19.84 10.46 -20.94
N PHE A 210 -19.98 10.11 -22.21
CA PHE A 210 -21.06 10.62 -23.05
C PHE A 210 -22.15 9.56 -23.15
N HIS A 211 -23.38 9.98 -22.92
CA HIS A 211 -24.57 9.14 -22.99
C HIS A 211 -25.56 9.76 -23.97
N SER A 212 -25.98 9.00 -24.97
CA SER A 212 -26.86 9.46 -26.05
C SER A 212 -28.12 8.59 -26.15
N PRO A 213 -29.05 8.65 -25.19
CA PRO A 213 -30.31 7.93 -25.30
C PRO A 213 -31.13 8.50 -26.49
N PRO A 214 -31.88 7.68 -27.25
CA PRO A 214 -32.07 6.23 -27.10
C PRO A 214 -30.99 5.37 -27.78
N PHE A 215 -30.01 5.97 -28.48
CA PHE A 215 -28.98 5.24 -29.23
C PHE A 215 -28.05 4.42 -28.33
N THR A 216 -27.88 4.86 -27.07
CA THR A 216 -27.17 4.10 -26.03
C THR A 216 -28.14 3.70 -24.92
N GLY A 217 -28.23 2.40 -24.62
CA GLY A 217 -29.12 1.89 -23.56
C GLY A 217 -28.55 2.03 -22.14
N GLU A 218 -29.41 1.89 -21.13
CA GLU A 218 -29.06 1.98 -19.69
C GLU A 218 -27.95 1.00 -19.28
N LYS A 219 -27.91 -0.21 -19.87
CA LYS A 219 -26.84 -1.19 -19.60
C LYS A 219 -25.42 -0.66 -19.88
N ALA A 220 -25.28 0.20 -20.89
CA ALA A 220 -23.99 0.83 -21.20
C ALA A 220 -23.57 1.83 -20.13
N ARG A 221 -24.54 2.60 -19.60
CA ARG A 221 -24.34 3.53 -18.49
C ARG A 221 -23.96 2.81 -17.21
N ASP A 222 -24.66 1.74 -16.86
CA ASP A 222 -24.37 0.94 -15.66
C ASP A 222 -22.97 0.32 -15.68
N LYS A 223 -22.53 -0.10 -16.87
CA LYS A 223 -21.16 -0.59 -17.08
C LYS A 223 -20.13 0.50 -16.78
N VAL A 224 -20.33 1.72 -17.26
CA VAL A 224 -19.43 2.85 -16.99
C VAL A 224 -19.42 3.22 -15.51
N ILE A 225 -20.58 3.26 -14.85
CA ILE A 225 -20.67 3.52 -13.40
C ILE A 225 -19.90 2.45 -12.61
N SER A 226 -19.99 1.19 -13.01
CA SER A 226 -19.27 0.08 -12.38
C SER A 226 -17.75 0.22 -12.53
N LEU A 227 -17.27 0.59 -13.73
CA LEU A 227 -15.87 0.89 -13.99
C LEU A 227 -15.38 2.10 -13.19
N ALA A 228 -16.18 3.16 -13.11
CA ALA A 228 -15.87 4.34 -12.32
C ALA A 228 -15.73 4.01 -10.83
N ARG A 229 -16.65 3.20 -10.27
CA ARG A 229 -16.54 2.71 -8.88
C ARG A 229 -15.28 1.89 -8.64
N LEU A 230 -14.88 1.06 -9.62
CA LEU A 230 -13.62 0.31 -9.53
C LEU A 230 -12.43 1.27 -9.47
N LEU A 231 -12.35 2.25 -10.37
CA LEU A 231 -11.29 3.26 -10.39
C LEU A 231 -11.26 4.12 -9.11
N ALA A 232 -12.41 4.50 -8.58
CA ALA A 232 -12.52 5.26 -7.34
C ALA A 232 -11.93 4.51 -6.14
N ARG A 233 -12.02 3.17 -6.09
CA ARG A 233 -11.36 2.36 -5.04
C ARG A 233 -9.83 2.42 -5.07
N TRP A 234 -9.25 2.78 -6.20
CA TRP A 234 -7.81 3.03 -6.35
C TRP A 234 -7.44 4.51 -6.11
N GLY A 235 -8.43 5.36 -5.78
CA GLY A 235 -8.25 6.81 -5.76
C GLY A 235 -7.94 7.39 -7.14
N ALA A 236 -8.14 6.63 -8.22
CA ALA A 236 -7.76 7.04 -9.57
C ALA A 236 -8.66 8.14 -10.13
N ILE A 237 -9.93 8.17 -9.71
CA ILE A 237 -10.89 9.22 -10.04
C ILE A 237 -11.62 9.69 -8.77
N SER A 238 -11.99 10.98 -8.73
CA SER A 238 -12.79 11.57 -7.64
C SER A 238 -14.28 11.72 -7.97
N ALA A 239 -14.64 11.81 -9.25
CA ALA A 239 -16.00 12.02 -9.73
C ALA A 239 -16.25 11.35 -11.09
N LEU A 240 -17.52 11.10 -11.41
CA LEU A 240 -17.99 10.69 -12.73
C LEU A 240 -19.07 11.67 -13.21
N TRP A 241 -18.82 12.32 -14.33
CA TRP A 241 -19.74 13.17 -15.07
C TRP A 241 -20.37 12.39 -16.21
N ILE A 242 -21.69 12.49 -16.35
CA ILE A 242 -22.45 11.89 -17.45
C ILE A 242 -23.03 13.02 -18.28
N ALA A 243 -22.47 13.25 -19.46
CA ALA A 243 -22.95 14.28 -20.38
C ALA A 243 -23.95 13.69 -21.37
N HIS A 244 -25.11 14.32 -21.47
CA HIS A 244 -26.11 13.99 -22.50
C HIS A 244 -25.62 14.51 -23.86
N PHE A 245 -25.44 13.62 -24.83
CA PHE A 245 -24.82 13.94 -26.11
C PHE A 245 -25.71 13.66 -27.34
N THR A 246 -26.98 13.30 -27.12
CA THR A 246 -27.94 12.93 -28.17
C THR A 246 -28.09 14.02 -29.25
N ASP A 247 -28.34 15.26 -28.84
CA ASP A 247 -28.67 16.33 -29.80
C ASP A 247 -27.46 16.75 -30.64
N ALA A 248 -26.29 16.82 -30.01
CA ALA A 248 -25.03 17.06 -30.71
C ALA A 248 -24.75 15.93 -31.72
N GLN A 249 -24.96 14.67 -31.33
CA GLN A 249 -24.75 13.52 -32.19
C GLN A 249 -25.72 13.48 -33.39
N LYS A 250 -26.98 13.88 -33.20
CA LYS A 250 -27.95 14.00 -34.31
C LYS A 250 -27.49 15.03 -35.33
N ARG A 251 -27.11 16.23 -34.87
CA ARG A 251 -26.62 17.31 -35.74
C ARG A 251 -25.38 16.92 -36.53
N LEU A 252 -24.45 16.18 -35.91
CA LEU A 252 -23.24 15.68 -36.60
C LEU A 252 -23.52 14.62 -37.66
N ARG A 253 -24.64 13.88 -37.55
CA ARG A 253 -25.03 12.87 -38.54
C ARG A 253 -25.77 13.49 -39.73
N GLU A 254 -26.36 14.65 -39.53
CA GLU A 254 -27.14 15.40 -40.53
C GLU A 254 -26.27 16.38 -41.34
N ALA A 255 -25.02 16.60 -40.94
CA ALA A 255 -24.01 17.39 -41.63
C ALA A 255 -23.11 16.51 -42.52
#